data_AF-R1FVG4-F1
#
_entry.id   AF-R1FVG4-F1
#
_cell.length_a   1.000
_cell.length_b   1.000
_cell.length_c   1.000
_cell.angle_alpha   90.00
_cell.angle_beta   90.00
_cell.angle_gamma   90.00
#
_symmetry.space_group_name_H-M   'P 1'
#
loop_
_entity.id
_entity.type
_entity.pdbx_description
1 polymer ?
#
loop_
_entity_poly.entity_id
_entity_poly.type
_entity_poly.pdbx_seq_one_letter_code
_entity_poly.pdbx_strand_id
1 'polypeptide(L)'
;MWTFPLGVASAVALIGTKAVFAQELLADTGVAGPPVEVVHYYYDQWPTGVGVSKGGRIFTCYPPGFDPNNTFDGSNGRYSVAELTSKDTEAAWPSVELNSPPGGAINYTTNPPTGANYTDYIIAAQSVVIDPLDRAWILDTGRALTPTGSLVPASVPGGPKLIGIDLSANDTIFTTIVFPPSVVFPDSYLQDVRFDLRPHLTASGKGVAYITDSSIESTAGVIVVDLGTHEAWRRFDGPSIAPVERQFSAFVWGTPLLFQPGPDAPTRYLPVGRRLSLSADGEELFFGAAESRTLWSVRTALLRARDGAAELRAQAGVTGRGQKGVSDGYEVDSNGLLYLGNVEQNAINIYNPDNGTAAVWVRDPRINWPDTLAIAEDGYLYFTVNQLQLSPIIYPGTDRRVKPYGLLRAKLPGNGTKVNLL
;
A
#
# COMPACT_ATOMS: atom_id res chain seq x y z
N MET A 1 3.82 -29.19 -99.58
CA MET A 1 2.67 -30.13 -99.58
C MET A 1 1.87 -29.83 -98.32
N TRP A 2 0.58 -29.57 -98.49
CA TRP A 2 -0.33 -29.00 -97.48
C TRP A 2 -0.69 -30.00 -96.39
N THR A 3 -0.76 -29.56 -95.12
CA THR A 3 -1.52 -30.23 -94.05
C THR A 3 -1.96 -29.21 -92.99
N PHE A 4 -3.27 -29.04 -92.84
CA PHE A 4 -4.00 -28.72 -91.60
C PHE A 4 -4.88 -29.95 -91.28
N PRO A 5 -5.55 -30.14 -90.12
CA PRO A 5 -5.66 -29.32 -88.89
C PRO A 5 -5.54 -30.16 -87.59
N LEU A 6 -5.70 -29.55 -86.40
CA LEU A 6 -6.66 -29.99 -85.35
C LEU A 6 -6.54 -29.06 -84.13
N GLY A 7 -7.61 -28.30 -83.87
CA GLY A 7 -7.74 -27.48 -82.66
C GLY A 7 -8.24 -28.32 -81.49
N VAL A 8 -7.61 -28.16 -80.33
CA VAL A 8 -8.07 -28.70 -79.04
C VAL A 8 -8.48 -27.49 -78.19
N ALA A 9 -9.77 -27.41 -77.85
CA ALA A 9 -10.28 -26.43 -76.91
C ALA A 9 -10.09 -26.96 -75.47
N SER A 10 -9.17 -26.36 -74.71
CA SER A 10 -9.03 -26.63 -73.28
C SER A 10 -9.96 -25.71 -72.48
N ALA A 11 -10.94 -26.30 -71.80
CA ALA A 11 -11.75 -25.63 -70.80
C ALA A 11 -10.93 -25.43 -69.52
N VAL A 12 -10.68 -24.17 -69.15
CA VAL A 12 -10.05 -23.81 -67.86
C VAL A 12 -11.16 -23.72 -66.81
N ALA A 13 -11.20 -24.67 -65.89
CA ALA A 13 -12.02 -24.59 -64.69
C ALA A 13 -11.36 -23.62 -63.69
N LEU A 14 -11.96 -22.44 -63.49
CA LEU A 14 -11.59 -21.53 -62.41
C LEU A 14 -12.04 -22.13 -61.08
N ILE A 15 -11.11 -22.76 -60.35
CA ILE A 15 -11.28 -23.09 -58.95
C ILE A 15 -11.16 -21.77 -58.16
N GLY A 16 -12.30 -21.22 -57.76
CA GLY A 16 -12.35 -20.08 -56.84
C GLY A 16 -11.84 -20.51 -55.47
N THR A 17 -10.58 -20.23 -55.15
CA THR A 17 -10.08 -20.30 -53.77
C THR A 17 -10.75 -19.18 -52.97
N LYS A 18 -11.75 -19.53 -52.16
CA LYS A 18 -12.22 -18.63 -51.10
C LYS A 18 -11.05 -18.43 -50.14
N ALA A 19 -10.44 -17.25 -50.17
CA ALA A 19 -9.51 -16.84 -49.14
C ALA A 19 -10.27 -16.79 -47.81
N VAL A 20 -10.01 -17.75 -46.93
CA VAL A 20 -10.45 -17.70 -45.55
C VAL A 20 -9.53 -16.68 -44.88
N PHE A 21 -10.01 -15.45 -44.71
CA PHE A 21 -9.38 -14.52 -43.79
C PHE A 21 -9.49 -15.13 -42.39
N ALA A 22 -8.35 -15.45 -41.77
CA ALA A 22 -8.34 -15.83 -40.36
C ALA A 22 -8.91 -14.66 -39.58
N GLN A 23 -10.12 -14.82 -39.04
CA GLN A 23 -10.74 -13.80 -38.21
C GLN A 23 -10.03 -13.86 -36.85
N GLU A 24 -9.10 -12.94 -36.63
CA GLU A 24 -8.45 -12.81 -35.32
C GLU A 24 -9.50 -12.45 -34.27
N LEU A 25 -9.57 -13.24 -33.20
CA LEU A 25 -10.42 -12.93 -32.07
C LEU A 25 -9.86 -11.69 -31.38
N LEU A 26 -10.75 -10.76 -30.99
CA LEU A 26 -10.36 -9.62 -30.17
C LEU A 26 -9.70 -10.11 -28.87
N ALA A 27 -8.52 -9.59 -28.57
CA ALA A 27 -7.76 -9.92 -27.37
C ALA A 27 -7.57 -8.69 -26.49
N ASP A 28 -7.42 -8.93 -25.20
CA ASP A 28 -7.08 -7.89 -24.23
C ASP A 28 -5.64 -7.39 -24.47
N THR A 29 -5.47 -6.09 -24.68
CA THR A 29 -4.17 -5.47 -24.89
C THR A 29 -3.35 -5.37 -23.59
N GLY A 30 -4.00 -5.50 -22.43
CA GLY A 30 -3.39 -5.34 -21.11
C GLY A 30 -3.00 -3.90 -20.77
N VAL A 31 -3.37 -2.91 -21.59
CA VAL A 31 -3.01 -1.50 -21.40
C VAL A 31 -4.21 -0.56 -21.54
N ALA A 32 -4.27 0.46 -20.69
CA ALA A 32 -5.29 1.53 -20.74
C ALA A 32 -4.80 2.78 -20.01
N GLY A 33 -5.33 3.95 -20.35
CA GLY A 33 -5.06 5.20 -19.64
C GLY A 33 -3.77 5.92 -20.07
N PRO A 34 -3.25 6.84 -19.22
CA PRO A 34 -2.03 7.58 -19.50
C PRO A 34 -0.78 6.67 -19.52
N PRO A 35 0.32 7.10 -20.16
CA PRO A 35 1.59 6.38 -20.09
C PRO A 35 2.08 6.17 -18.65
N VAL A 36 2.62 4.98 -18.38
CA VAL A 36 3.23 4.62 -17.10
C VAL A 36 4.74 4.70 -17.21
N GLU A 37 5.35 5.56 -16.39
CA GLU A 37 6.79 5.81 -16.34
C GLU A 37 7.44 5.02 -15.21
N VAL A 38 8.66 4.51 -15.45
CA VAL A 38 9.49 3.93 -14.39
C VAL A 38 10.34 5.02 -13.76
N VAL A 39 10.18 5.19 -12.45
CA VAL A 39 10.93 6.16 -11.64
C VAL A 39 12.17 5.51 -11.04
N HIS A 40 12.04 4.29 -10.50
CA HIS A 40 13.11 3.59 -9.81
C HIS A 40 12.99 2.06 -9.95
N TYR A 41 14.13 1.36 -9.89
CA TYR A 41 14.25 -0.09 -9.87
C TYR A 41 14.90 -0.55 -8.57
N TYR A 42 14.23 -1.43 -7.85
CA TYR A 42 14.75 -1.97 -6.58
C TYR A 42 15.38 -3.35 -6.82
N TYR A 43 16.69 -3.47 -6.55
CA TYR A 43 17.46 -4.70 -6.78
C TYR A 43 17.79 -5.48 -5.51
N ASP A 44 17.58 -4.92 -4.32
CA ASP A 44 18.00 -5.55 -3.07
C ASP A 44 16.84 -5.86 -2.11
N GLN A 45 16.43 -4.88 -1.30
CA GLN A 45 15.36 -5.03 -0.32
C GLN A 45 13.97 -4.94 -0.97
N TRP A 46 12.97 -5.60 -0.38
CA TRP A 46 11.60 -5.61 -0.89
C TRP A 46 10.83 -4.34 -0.45
N PRO A 47 10.38 -3.49 -1.40
CA PRO A 47 9.83 -2.17 -1.08
C PRO A 47 8.31 -2.19 -0.83
N THR A 48 7.82 -1.29 0.02
CA THR A 48 6.37 -1.03 0.21
C THR A 48 6.04 0.46 0.09
N GLY A 49 6.23 1.22 1.17
CA GLY A 49 5.84 2.61 1.31
C GLY A 49 6.59 3.51 0.33
N VAL A 50 5.91 4.53 -0.19
CA VAL A 50 6.54 5.62 -0.94
C VAL A 50 5.98 6.96 -0.49
N GLY A 51 6.85 7.95 -0.33
CA GLY A 51 6.50 9.34 -0.06
C GLY A 51 7.32 10.27 -0.93
N VAL A 52 6.69 11.31 -1.49
CA VAL A 52 7.36 12.29 -2.35
C VAL A 52 7.20 13.69 -1.77
N SER A 53 8.33 14.37 -1.54
CA SER A 53 8.34 15.74 -1.02
C SER A 53 7.92 16.76 -2.07
N LYS A 54 7.56 17.97 -1.65
CA LYS A 54 7.28 19.08 -2.58
C LYS A 54 8.49 19.41 -3.45
N GLY A 55 9.69 19.23 -2.91
CA GLY A 55 10.96 19.37 -3.62
C GLY A 55 11.33 18.18 -4.54
N GLY A 56 10.52 17.13 -4.59
CA GLY A 56 10.75 15.95 -5.44
C GLY A 56 11.70 14.91 -4.87
N ARG A 57 12.08 15.00 -3.58
CA ARG A 57 12.78 13.91 -2.88
C ARG A 57 11.82 12.74 -2.72
N ILE A 58 12.31 11.52 -2.93
CA ILE A 58 11.49 10.31 -2.88
C ILE A 58 12.03 9.41 -1.79
N PHE A 59 11.15 9.03 -0.88
CA PHE A 59 11.44 8.13 0.24
C PHE A 59 10.69 6.83 0.06
N THR A 60 11.29 5.72 0.49
CA THR A 60 10.71 4.39 0.38
C THR A 60 10.88 3.61 1.69
N CYS A 61 9.99 2.66 1.97
CA CYS A 61 10.11 1.75 3.11
C CYS A 61 10.45 0.31 2.70
N TYR A 62 11.16 -0.38 3.59
CA TYR A 62 11.51 -1.80 3.50
C TYR A 62 11.14 -2.50 4.81
N PRO A 63 9.85 -2.81 5.03
CA PRO A 63 9.40 -3.42 6.26
C PRO A 63 9.93 -4.85 6.39
N PRO A 64 10.45 -5.24 7.57
CA PRO A 64 10.87 -6.60 7.85
C PRO A 64 9.72 -7.55 8.20
N GLY A 65 8.47 -7.07 8.22
CA GLY A 65 7.30 -7.86 8.63
C GLY A 65 6.82 -8.89 7.60
N PHE A 66 7.23 -8.76 6.33
CA PHE A 66 6.83 -9.67 5.23
C PHE A 66 8.00 -10.22 4.42
N ASP A 67 9.21 -9.70 4.63
CA ASP A 67 10.43 -10.20 3.99
C ASP A 67 11.58 -10.25 5.01
N PRO A 68 12.09 -11.45 5.37
CA PRO A 68 13.20 -11.55 6.32
C PRO A 68 14.51 -10.95 5.78
N ASN A 69 14.65 -10.77 4.46
CA ASN A 69 15.79 -10.06 3.87
C ASN A 69 15.81 -8.57 4.28
N ASN A 70 14.67 -8.00 4.66
CA ASN A 70 14.59 -6.63 5.17
C ASN A 70 14.94 -6.51 6.66
N THR A 71 15.09 -7.63 7.40
CA THR A 71 15.39 -7.59 8.83
C THR A 71 16.84 -7.17 9.09
N PHE A 72 17.03 -6.04 9.78
CA PHE A 72 18.34 -5.63 10.28
C PHE A 72 18.77 -6.50 11.47
N ASP A 73 19.92 -7.15 11.35
CA ASP A 73 20.47 -8.06 12.38
C ASP A 73 21.54 -7.44 13.28
N GLY A 74 21.77 -6.13 13.14
CA GLY A 74 22.83 -5.41 13.84
C GLY A 74 24.08 -5.18 13.00
N SER A 75 24.23 -5.83 11.85
CA SER A 75 25.48 -5.78 11.05
C SER A 75 25.32 -5.92 9.54
N ASN A 76 24.17 -6.41 9.04
CA ASN A 76 23.96 -6.72 7.63
C ASN A 76 23.68 -5.51 6.71
N GLY A 77 23.74 -4.29 7.23
CA GLY A 77 23.55 -3.06 6.45
C GLY A 77 22.14 -2.85 5.91
N ARG A 78 21.15 -3.63 6.37
CA ARG A 78 19.74 -3.41 6.03
C ARG A 78 19.22 -2.16 6.71
N TYR A 79 18.39 -1.42 6.01
CA TYR A 79 17.70 -0.24 6.53
C TYR A 79 16.20 -0.38 6.29
N SER A 80 15.40 0.30 7.11
CA SER A 80 13.95 0.22 7.05
C SER A 80 13.35 1.35 6.23
N VAL A 81 14.05 2.48 6.10
CA VAL A 81 13.67 3.60 5.23
C VAL A 81 14.89 4.10 4.45
N ALA A 82 14.67 4.48 3.19
CA ALA A 82 15.69 5.07 2.34
C ALA A 82 15.17 6.24 1.53
N GLU A 83 16.10 7.12 1.13
CA GLU A 83 15.91 8.08 0.06
C GLU A 83 16.40 7.46 -1.26
N LEU A 84 15.61 7.61 -2.32
CA LEU A 84 15.98 7.19 -3.67
C LEU A 84 16.84 8.30 -4.31
N THR A 85 18.11 8.00 -4.55
CA THR A 85 19.08 8.99 -5.03
C THR A 85 19.32 8.94 -6.54
N SER A 86 18.93 7.83 -7.18
CA SER A 86 19.01 7.63 -8.62
C SER A 86 17.87 6.69 -9.09
N LYS A 87 17.97 6.18 -10.32
CA LYS A 87 17.04 5.19 -10.87
C LYS A 87 17.19 3.79 -10.26
N ASP A 88 18.28 3.53 -9.53
CA ASP A 88 18.65 2.19 -9.05
C ASP A 88 19.52 2.20 -7.78
N THR A 89 19.66 3.36 -7.13
CA THR A 89 20.45 3.53 -5.92
C THR A 89 19.65 4.18 -4.79
N GLU A 90 19.73 3.59 -3.61
CA GLU A 90 19.04 4.00 -2.39
C GLU A 90 20.05 4.24 -1.26
N ALA A 91 19.74 5.20 -0.38
CA ALA A 91 20.56 5.51 0.79
C ALA A 91 19.71 5.52 2.06
N ALA A 92 20.20 4.88 3.13
CA ALA A 92 19.50 4.84 4.41
C ALA A 92 19.14 6.25 4.89
N TRP A 93 17.87 6.45 5.23
CA TRP A 93 17.31 7.76 5.57
C TRP A 93 16.44 7.64 6.84
N PRO A 94 16.42 8.64 7.75
CA PRO A 94 17.17 9.91 7.71
C PRO A 94 18.67 9.78 7.91
N SER A 95 19.13 8.68 8.52
CA SER A 95 20.54 8.36 8.64
C SER A 95 20.73 6.85 8.75
N VAL A 96 21.97 6.40 8.57
CA VAL A 96 22.38 5.02 8.85
C VAL A 96 22.16 4.69 10.33
N GLU A 97 22.47 5.63 11.24
CA GLU A 97 22.33 5.44 12.68
C GLU A 97 20.88 5.16 13.08
N LEU A 98 19.92 5.97 12.61
CA LEU A 98 18.50 5.77 12.94
C LEU A 98 17.94 4.46 12.40
N ASN A 99 18.50 3.93 11.30
CA ASN A 99 18.11 2.64 10.73
C ASN A 99 18.85 1.45 11.36
N SER A 100 19.76 1.68 12.30
CA SER A 100 20.63 0.65 12.89
C SER A 100 20.36 0.48 14.40
N PRO A 101 19.16 0.00 14.80
CA PRO A 101 18.87 -0.25 16.22
C PRO A 101 19.92 -1.17 16.85
N PRO A 102 20.41 -0.87 18.07
CA PRO A 102 21.44 -1.68 18.72
C PRO A 102 21.03 -3.14 18.85
N GLY A 103 21.86 -4.06 18.35
CA GLY A 103 21.56 -5.51 18.39
C GLY A 103 20.52 -5.99 17.38
N GLY A 104 20.02 -5.11 16.50
CA GLY A 104 19.09 -5.45 15.43
C GLY A 104 17.62 -5.10 15.72
N ALA A 105 16.74 -5.41 14.77
CA ALA A 105 15.31 -5.13 14.85
C ALA A 105 14.54 -6.08 15.78
N ILE A 106 15.18 -7.15 16.26
CA ILE A 106 14.58 -8.18 17.12
C ILE A 106 15.32 -8.24 18.46
N ASN A 107 14.56 -8.22 19.55
CA ASN A 107 15.05 -8.44 20.89
C ASN A 107 15.02 -9.94 21.24
N TYR A 108 16.17 -10.59 21.18
CA TYR A 108 16.34 -12.00 21.55
C TYR A 108 16.51 -12.24 23.06
N THR A 109 16.49 -11.19 23.89
CA THR A 109 16.59 -11.34 25.36
C THR A 109 15.26 -11.72 26.02
N THR A 110 14.14 -11.61 25.29
CA THR A 110 12.81 -12.05 25.74
C THR A 110 12.52 -13.47 25.27
N ASN A 111 11.58 -14.14 25.94
CA ASN A 111 11.10 -15.46 25.52
C ASN A 111 9.55 -15.49 25.53
N PRO A 112 8.88 -15.56 24.37
CA PRO A 112 9.47 -15.58 23.02
C PRO A 112 10.17 -14.25 22.66
N PRO A 113 11.04 -14.23 21.62
CA PRO A 113 11.62 -13.00 21.10
C PRO A 113 10.54 -12.00 20.67
N THR A 114 10.81 -10.72 20.83
CA THR A 114 9.91 -9.61 20.43
C THR A 114 10.64 -8.66 19.48
N GLY A 115 9.92 -7.73 18.85
CA GLY A 115 10.57 -6.62 18.15
C GLY A 115 11.34 -5.74 19.14
N ALA A 116 12.42 -5.10 18.68
CA ALA A 116 13.13 -4.12 19.50
C ALA A 116 12.21 -2.91 19.82
N ASN A 117 12.48 -2.23 20.93
CA ASN A 117 11.63 -1.15 21.44
C ASN A 117 12.37 0.18 21.61
N TYR A 118 13.50 0.35 20.92
CA TYR A 118 14.24 1.61 20.94
C TYR A 118 13.38 2.73 20.34
N THR A 119 13.10 3.76 21.14
CA THR A 119 12.26 4.89 20.73
C THR A 119 12.96 5.81 19.75
N ASP A 120 14.30 5.86 19.83
CA ASP A 120 15.14 6.79 19.08
C ASP A 120 15.69 6.16 17.79
N TYR A 121 15.21 4.96 17.44
CA TYR A 121 15.62 4.21 16.25
C TYR A 121 14.38 3.70 15.49
N ILE A 122 14.53 3.53 14.19
CA ILE A 122 13.54 2.91 13.31
C ILE A 122 13.72 1.39 13.41
N ILE A 123 12.65 0.68 13.76
CA ILE A 123 12.67 -0.78 13.93
C ILE A 123 12.17 -1.47 12.67
N ALA A 124 10.98 -1.08 12.21
CA ALA A 124 10.26 -1.77 11.13
C ALA A 124 9.24 -0.82 10.46
N ALA A 125 9.74 0.20 9.77
CA ALA A 125 8.94 1.14 9.00
C ALA A 125 8.17 0.46 7.86
N GLN A 126 6.84 0.64 7.87
CA GLN A 126 5.93 0.10 6.87
C GLN A 126 5.46 1.17 5.87
N SER A 127 5.28 2.40 6.34
CA SER A 127 4.79 3.52 5.54
C SER A 127 5.61 4.78 5.82
N VAL A 128 5.85 5.56 4.77
CA VAL A 128 6.43 6.90 4.82
C VAL A 128 5.53 7.85 4.05
N VAL A 129 5.06 8.90 4.71
CA VAL A 129 4.08 9.84 4.14
C VAL A 129 4.59 11.26 4.32
N ILE A 130 4.53 12.04 3.24
CA ILE A 130 4.79 13.47 3.31
C ILE A 130 3.48 14.18 3.60
N ASP A 131 3.42 14.99 4.64
CA ASP A 131 2.22 15.73 5.02
C ASP A 131 2.06 17.06 4.24
N PRO A 132 0.94 17.78 4.39
CA PRO A 132 0.71 19.05 3.69
C PRO A 132 1.73 20.17 4.01
N LEU A 133 2.48 20.08 5.12
CA LEU A 133 3.54 21.01 5.49
C LEU A 133 4.92 20.63 4.91
N ASP A 134 5.00 19.60 4.06
CA ASP A 134 6.24 19.04 3.52
C ASP A 134 7.16 18.43 4.60
N ARG A 135 6.55 17.84 5.64
CA ARG A 135 7.25 17.05 6.66
C ARG A 135 7.06 15.57 6.35
N ALA A 136 8.08 14.76 6.62
CA ALA A 136 7.98 13.32 6.45
C ALA A 136 7.55 12.65 7.75
N TRP A 137 6.71 11.64 7.65
CA TRP A 137 6.27 10.82 8.78
C TRP A 137 6.52 9.36 8.49
N ILE A 138 7.19 8.67 9.42
CA ILE A 138 7.51 7.25 9.34
C ILE A 138 6.59 6.50 10.31
N LEU A 139 5.81 5.55 9.80
CA LEU A 139 5.00 4.63 10.59
C LEU A 139 5.77 3.34 10.82
N ASP A 140 6.21 3.14 12.07
CA ASP A 140 6.97 1.99 12.52
C ASP A 140 6.05 0.96 13.16
N THR A 141 6.10 -0.28 12.66
CA THR A 141 5.30 -1.40 13.18
C THR A 141 5.91 -2.03 14.42
N GLY A 142 7.22 -1.85 14.64
CA GLY A 142 7.96 -2.54 15.68
C GLY A 142 7.98 -4.07 15.54
N ARG A 143 7.68 -4.63 14.35
CA ARG A 143 7.62 -6.09 14.11
C ARG A 143 8.52 -6.50 12.97
N ALA A 144 9.27 -7.58 13.17
CA ALA A 144 10.22 -8.11 12.19
C ALA A 144 10.11 -9.64 12.08
N LEU A 145 10.40 -10.18 10.91
CA LEU A 145 10.55 -11.60 10.72
C LEU A 145 11.89 -12.09 11.26
N THR A 146 11.88 -13.19 12.01
CA THR A 146 13.09 -13.97 12.31
C THR A 146 13.70 -14.52 11.01
N PRO A 147 14.97 -14.99 11.03
CA PRO A 147 15.56 -15.65 9.86
C PRO A 147 14.77 -16.87 9.34
N THR A 148 13.93 -17.47 10.19
CA THR A 148 13.05 -18.59 9.84
C THR A 148 11.68 -18.15 9.31
N GLY A 149 11.44 -16.85 9.15
CA GLY A 149 10.18 -16.30 8.63
C GLY A 149 9.04 -16.27 9.67
N SER A 150 9.36 -16.25 10.97
CA SER A 150 8.35 -16.09 12.02
C SER A 150 8.24 -14.62 12.43
N LEU A 151 7.04 -14.04 12.39
CA LEU A 151 6.81 -12.65 12.78
C LEU A 151 6.79 -12.51 14.30
N VAL A 152 7.72 -11.74 14.86
CA VAL A 152 7.75 -11.51 16.31
C VAL A 152 6.64 -10.52 16.72
N PRO A 153 6.09 -10.65 17.95
CA PRO A 153 5.19 -9.64 18.50
C PRO A 153 5.93 -8.31 18.68
N ALA A 154 5.19 -7.21 18.55
CA ALA A 154 5.68 -5.88 18.87
C ALA A 154 5.96 -5.75 20.37
N SER A 155 7.04 -5.06 20.71
CA SER A 155 7.27 -4.60 22.08
C SER A 155 6.56 -3.26 22.29
N VAL A 156 5.48 -3.27 23.10
CA VAL A 156 4.68 -2.08 23.39
C VAL A 156 4.80 -1.73 24.89
N PRO A 157 5.11 -0.47 25.25
CA PRO A 157 5.42 0.66 24.37
C PRO A 157 6.85 0.60 23.78
N GLY A 158 7.07 1.38 22.72
CA GLY A 158 8.40 1.75 22.20
C GLY A 158 8.68 1.24 20.79
N GLY A 159 8.36 -0.01 20.48
CA GLY A 159 8.54 -0.59 19.15
C GLY A 159 7.66 0.12 18.12
N PRO A 160 6.32 -0.06 18.17
CA PRO A 160 5.41 0.67 17.30
C PRO A 160 5.36 2.15 17.66
N LYS A 161 5.53 3.00 16.65
CA LYS A 161 5.58 4.46 16.81
C LYS A 161 5.35 5.20 15.50
N LEU A 162 5.04 6.48 15.62
CA LEU A 162 4.97 7.43 14.52
C LEU A 162 6.08 8.49 14.70
N ILE A 163 7.00 8.59 13.75
CA ILE A 163 8.18 9.46 13.83
C ILE A 163 8.00 10.60 12.83
N GLY A 164 8.05 11.85 13.29
CA GLY A 164 7.99 13.03 12.45
C GLY A 164 9.39 13.58 12.17
N ILE A 165 9.71 13.74 10.89
CA ILE A 165 10.98 14.27 10.36
C ILE A 165 10.75 15.60 9.67
N ASP A 166 11.54 16.60 10.04
CA ASP A 166 11.57 17.91 9.39
C ASP A 166 12.57 17.89 8.23
N LEU A 167 12.04 17.83 7.01
CA LEU A 167 12.84 17.80 5.79
C LEU A 167 13.61 19.12 5.54
N SER A 168 13.17 20.23 6.13
CA SER A 168 13.81 21.53 5.99
C SER A 168 14.96 21.74 6.98
N ALA A 169 14.95 20.99 8.08
CA ALA A 169 15.92 21.09 9.15
C ALA A 169 16.96 19.94 9.09
N ASN A 170 17.47 19.63 7.89
CA ASN A 170 18.46 18.56 7.70
C ASN A 170 17.97 17.19 8.22
N ASP A 171 16.72 16.85 7.88
CA ASP A 171 16.05 15.59 8.22
C ASP A 171 16.06 15.25 9.71
N THR A 172 15.94 16.25 10.58
CA THR A 172 15.88 16.04 12.04
C THR A 172 14.52 15.54 12.50
N ILE A 173 14.52 14.65 13.51
CA ILE A 173 13.29 14.25 14.21
C ILE A 173 12.75 15.46 15.01
N PHE A 174 11.51 15.88 14.73
CA PHE A 174 10.82 16.90 15.52
C PHE A 174 9.81 16.30 16.52
N THR A 175 9.39 15.05 16.33
CA THR A 175 8.54 14.34 17.28
C THR A 175 8.63 12.82 17.09
N THR A 176 8.45 12.08 18.20
CA THR A 176 8.23 10.64 18.20
C THR A 176 7.02 10.34 19.07
N ILE A 177 5.97 9.78 18.47
CA ILE A 177 4.73 9.39 19.16
C ILE A 177 4.76 7.89 19.39
N VAL A 178 4.86 7.48 20.65
CA VAL A 178 4.83 6.08 21.07
C VAL A 178 3.42 5.71 21.53
N PHE A 179 2.96 4.51 21.14
CA PHE A 179 1.60 4.08 21.47
C PHE A 179 1.51 3.28 22.78
N PRO A 180 0.49 3.51 23.61
CA PRO A 180 0.24 2.67 24.78
C PRO A 180 -0.32 1.28 24.38
N PRO A 181 -0.15 0.26 25.23
CA PRO A 181 -0.67 -1.09 24.98
C PRO A 181 -2.21 -1.17 24.94
N SER A 182 -2.90 -0.12 25.40
CA SER A 182 -4.35 0.02 25.24
C SER A 182 -4.78 0.46 23.84
N VAL A 183 -3.85 0.89 23.00
CA VAL A 183 -4.11 1.41 21.64
C VAL A 183 -3.45 0.54 20.58
N VAL A 184 -2.22 0.09 20.82
CA VAL A 184 -1.50 -0.83 19.93
C VAL A 184 -1.20 -2.10 20.71
N PHE A 185 -1.61 -3.24 20.16
CA PHE A 185 -1.42 -4.53 20.79
C PHE A 185 -0.13 -5.19 20.32
N PRO A 186 0.42 -6.18 21.04
CA PRO A 186 1.61 -6.91 20.60
C PRO A 186 1.46 -7.56 19.22
N ASP A 187 0.25 -7.90 18.80
CA ASP A 187 -0.06 -8.49 17.50
C ASP A 187 -0.62 -7.49 16.47
N SER A 188 -0.66 -6.20 16.82
CA SER A 188 -0.98 -5.12 15.88
C SER A 188 -0.04 -5.10 14.68
N TYR A 189 -0.55 -4.64 13.55
CA TYR A 189 0.26 -4.41 12.36
C TYR A 189 -0.15 -3.08 11.73
N LEU A 190 0.53 -2.00 12.15
CA LEU A 190 0.23 -0.64 11.67
C LEU A 190 0.64 -0.51 10.21
N GLN A 191 -0.32 -0.26 9.32
CA GLN A 191 -0.05 -0.42 7.90
C GLN A 191 0.04 0.89 7.13
N ASP A 192 -0.93 1.78 7.32
CA ASP A 192 -0.98 3.04 6.60
C ASP A 192 -1.42 4.19 7.52
N VAL A 193 -1.08 5.42 7.14
CA VAL A 193 -1.38 6.64 7.90
C VAL A 193 -1.75 7.81 7.00
N ARG A 194 -2.78 8.58 7.37
CA ARG A 194 -3.13 9.85 6.71
C ARG A 194 -3.30 10.97 7.72
N PHE A 195 -2.98 12.18 7.27
CA PHE A 195 -2.88 13.37 8.11
C PHE A 195 -3.91 14.41 7.72
N ASP A 196 -4.52 15.01 8.73
CA ASP A 196 -5.39 16.16 8.59
C ASP A 196 -4.93 17.25 9.55
N LEU A 197 -4.28 18.28 9.01
CA LEU A 197 -3.61 19.31 9.82
C LEU A 197 -4.50 20.52 10.12
N ARG A 198 -5.78 20.47 9.72
CA ARG A 198 -6.74 21.56 9.97
C ARG A 198 -6.83 21.83 11.48
N PRO A 199 -6.55 23.06 11.96
CA PRO A 199 -6.34 23.33 13.38
C PRO A 199 -7.59 23.23 14.23
N HIS A 200 -8.78 23.26 13.63
CA HIS A 200 -10.05 23.20 14.37
C HIS A 200 -10.47 21.77 14.76
N LEU A 201 -9.75 20.75 14.32
CA LEU A 201 -10.16 19.35 14.50
C LEU A 201 -9.97 18.83 15.92
N THR A 202 -9.00 19.39 16.65
CA THR A 202 -8.72 19.03 18.04
C THR A 202 -8.33 20.27 18.84
N ALA A 203 -8.36 20.14 20.16
CA ALA A 203 -8.00 21.24 21.06
C ALA A 203 -6.52 21.64 20.96
N SER A 204 -5.64 20.76 20.50
CA SER A 204 -4.20 21.06 20.37
C SER A 204 -3.87 21.96 19.18
N GLY A 205 -4.73 21.98 18.16
CA GLY A 205 -4.51 22.75 16.93
C GLY A 205 -3.34 22.27 16.08
N LYS A 206 -2.84 21.04 16.30
CA LYS A 206 -1.71 20.46 15.54
C LYS A 206 -2.11 19.39 14.54
N GLY A 207 -3.40 19.10 14.43
CA GLY A 207 -3.95 18.12 13.50
C GLY A 207 -4.08 16.72 14.07
N VAL A 208 -4.51 15.80 13.20
CA VAL A 208 -4.83 14.41 13.52
C VAL A 208 -4.15 13.47 12.52
N ALA A 209 -3.68 12.33 12.99
CA ALA A 209 -3.34 11.18 12.15
C ALA A 209 -4.37 10.06 12.32
N TYR A 210 -4.73 9.42 11.20
CA TYR A 210 -5.55 8.21 11.16
C TYR A 210 -4.69 7.06 10.66
N ILE A 211 -4.58 5.99 11.44
CA ILE A 211 -3.70 4.86 11.20
C ILE A 211 -4.53 3.59 11.09
N THR A 212 -4.27 2.74 10.09
CA THR A 212 -4.88 1.40 10.06
C THR A 212 -4.12 0.44 10.96
N ASP A 213 -4.86 -0.32 11.75
CA ASP A 213 -4.35 -1.52 12.38
C ASP A 213 -4.85 -2.74 11.61
N SER A 214 -3.92 -3.41 10.95
CA SER A 214 -4.16 -4.54 10.05
C SER A 214 -3.87 -5.88 10.71
N SER A 215 -3.96 -5.97 12.05
CA SER A 215 -3.86 -7.23 12.79
C SER A 215 -4.64 -8.35 12.13
N ILE A 216 -3.94 -9.46 11.87
CA ILE A 216 -4.54 -10.70 11.36
C ILE A 216 -4.84 -11.71 12.48
N GLU A 217 -4.43 -11.39 13.71
CA GLU A 217 -4.45 -12.25 14.90
C GLU A 217 -5.51 -11.82 15.93
N SER A 218 -5.67 -10.50 16.17
CA SER A 218 -6.68 -9.93 17.07
C SER A 218 -7.75 -9.11 16.35
N THR A 219 -7.80 -7.80 16.64
CA THR A 219 -8.86 -6.87 16.25
C THR A 219 -8.24 -5.79 15.38
N ALA A 220 -8.53 -5.86 14.09
CA ALA A 220 -8.21 -4.77 13.19
C ALA A 220 -9.06 -3.52 13.52
N GLY A 221 -8.56 -2.33 13.20
CA GLY A 221 -9.25 -1.10 13.55
C GLY A 221 -8.61 0.14 12.92
N VAL A 222 -9.09 1.30 13.37
CA VAL A 222 -8.49 2.60 13.04
C VAL A 222 -8.02 3.25 14.34
N ILE A 223 -6.75 3.63 14.38
CA ILE A 223 -6.17 4.41 15.47
C ILE A 223 -6.21 5.88 15.05
N VAL A 224 -6.72 6.73 15.94
CA VAL A 224 -6.74 8.18 15.78
C VAL A 224 -5.74 8.77 16.76
N VAL A 225 -4.91 9.70 16.30
CA VAL A 225 -3.85 10.34 17.08
C VAL A 225 -3.99 11.85 16.99
N ASP A 226 -4.08 12.54 18.12
CA ASP A 226 -3.89 13.99 18.18
C ASP A 226 -2.38 14.28 18.12
N LEU A 227 -1.94 15.00 17.08
CA LEU A 227 -0.52 15.24 16.82
C LEU A 227 0.13 16.24 17.78
N GLY A 228 -0.66 16.99 18.54
CA GLY A 228 -0.17 17.97 19.51
C GLY A 228 -0.14 17.45 20.93
N THR A 229 -1.14 16.67 21.34
CA THR A 229 -1.15 16.04 22.68
C THR A 229 -0.49 14.66 22.70
N HIS A 230 -0.29 14.05 21.54
CA HIS A 230 0.15 12.65 21.35
C HIS A 230 -0.84 11.61 21.90
N GLU A 231 -2.05 12.03 22.28
CA GLU A 231 -3.09 11.11 22.72
C GLU A 231 -3.60 10.28 21.54
N ALA A 232 -3.65 8.96 21.72
CA ALA A 232 -4.13 8.03 20.71
C ALA A 232 -5.31 7.20 21.24
N TRP A 233 -6.23 6.82 20.35
CA TRP A 233 -7.38 5.97 20.68
C TRP A 233 -7.82 5.13 19.48
N ARG A 234 -8.48 4.00 19.76
CA ARG A 234 -8.99 3.09 18.73
C ARG A 234 -10.45 3.36 18.39
N ARG A 235 -10.83 3.11 17.15
CA ARG A 235 -12.20 3.00 16.65
C ARG A 235 -12.31 1.73 15.84
N PHE A 236 -13.54 1.21 15.75
CA PHE A 236 -13.80 -0.09 15.16
C PHE A 236 -13.18 -1.25 15.94
N ASP A 237 -13.10 -1.08 17.26
CA ASP A 237 -12.53 -2.05 18.19
C ASP A 237 -13.59 -3.11 18.55
N GLY A 238 -13.74 -4.14 17.71
CA GLY A 238 -14.73 -5.20 17.88
C GLY A 238 -15.20 -5.81 16.55
N PRO A 239 -16.23 -6.69 16.55
CA PRO A 239 -16.78 -7.24 15.31
C PRO A 239 -17.35 -6.10 14.43
N SER A 240 -16.58 -5.74 13.41
CA SER A 240 -16.86 -4.63 12.49
C SER A 240 -18.06 -4.92 11.60
N ILE A 241 -18.85 -3.88 11.30
CA ILE A 241 -19.87 -3.92 10.24
C ILE A 241 -19.32 -3.63 8.83
N ALA A 242 -17.99 -3.44 8.70
CA ALA A 242 -17.27 -3.57 7.44
C ALA A 242 -16.64 -4.99 7.39
N PRO A 243 -17.47 -6.04 7.21
CA PRO A 243 -17.01 -7.42 7.28
C PRO A 243 -16.01 -7.69 6.16
N VAL A 244 -14.96 -8.40 6.52
CA VAL A 244 -14.15 -9.12 5.54
C VAL A 244 -15.01 -10.22 4.93
N GLU A 245 -14.91 -10.41 3.62
CA GLU A 245 -15.67 -11.47 2.95
C GLU A 245 -15.12 -12.84 3.40
N ARG A 246 -15.98 -13.68 3.98
CA ARG A 246 -15.54 -15.03 4.41
C ARG A 246 -15.18 -15.84 3.19
N GLN A 247 -14.05 -16.54 3.27
CA GLN A 247 -13.54 -17.38 2.17
C GLN A 247 -13.32 -16.60 0.87
N PHE A 248 -12.97 -15.31 0.99
CA PHE A 248 -12.65 -14.46 -0.15
C PHE A 248 -11.49 -15.05 -0.96
N SER A 249 -11.69 -15.16 -2.26
CA SER A 249 -10.65 -15.58 -3.20
C SER A 249 -10.54 -14.57 -4.32
N ALA A 250 -9.35 -14.02 -4.47
CA ALA A 250 -8.93 -13.18 -5.58
C ALA A 250 -8.00 -13.96 -6.49
N PHE A 251 -7.99 -13.62 -7.77
CA PHE A 251 -7.10 -14.24 -8.75
C PHE A 251 -6.22 -13.19 -9.40
N VAL A 252 -4.90 -13.40 -9.36
CA VAL A 252 -3.92 -12.59 -10.08
C VAL A 252 -3.26 -13.48 -11.12
N TRP A 253 -3.36 -13.08 -12.39
CA TRP A 253 -2.85 -13.85 -13.54
C TRP A 253 -3.33 -15.32 -13.57
N GLY A 254 -4.58 -15.54 -13.17
CA GLY A 254 -5.18 -16.88 -13.09
C GLY A 254 -4.74 -17.72 -11.90
N THR A 255 -3.92 -17.20 -10.98
CA THR A 255 -3.51 -17.87 -9.74
C THR A 255 -4.31 -17.34 -8.56
N PRO A 256 -4.93 -18.21 -7.73
CA PRO A 256 -5.62 -17.76 -6.53
C PRO A 256 -4.63 -17.21 -5.50
N LEU A 257 -5.00 -16.11 -4.84
CA LEU A 257 -4.25 -15.59 -3.70
C LEU A 257 -4.59 -16.40 -2.45
N LEU A 258 -3.59 -17.12 -1.93
CA LEU A 258 -3.66 -17.83 -0.65
C LEU A 258 -2.69 -17.18 0.33
N PHE A 259 -2.73 -17.58 1.59
CA PHE A 259 -1.88 -17.00 2.63
C PHE A 259 -1.39 -18.07 3.60
N GLN A 260 -0.09 -18.06 3.87
CA GLN A 260 0.54 -18.92 4.86
C GLN A 260 1.51 -18.09 5.73
N PRO A 261 1.14 -17.72 6.98
CA PRO A 261 1.89 -16.75 7.79
C PRO A 261 3.25 -17.26 8.28
N GLY A 262 3.57 -18.53 8.07
CA GLY A 262 4.85 -19.12 8.43
C GLY A 262 4.98 -20.56 7.93
N PRO A 263 6.19 -21.14 7.97
CA PRO A 263 6.47 -22.46 7.42
C PRO A 263 5.54 -23.57 7.93
N ASP A 264 5.20 -23.54 9.22
CA ASP A 264 4.37 -24.57 9.88
C ASP A 264 2.89 -24.19 9.99
N ALA A 265 2.51 -23.01 9.50
CA ALA A 265 1.13 -22.53 9.59
C ALA A 265 0.26 -23.09 8.45
N PRO A 266 -1.04 -23.37 8.70
CA PRO A 266 -1.92 -23.83 7.64
C PRO A 266 -2.15 -22.73 6.60
N THR A 267 -2.17 -23.13 5.32
CA THR A 267 -2.62 -22.26 4.23
C THR A 267 -4.08 -21.89 4.43
N ARG A 268 -4.40 -20.61 4.27
CA ARG A 268 -5.75 -20.05 4.41
C ARG A 268 -6.03 -19.01 3.30
N TYR A 269 -7.28 -18.55 3.22
CA TYR A 269 -7.62 -17.40 2.39
C TYR A 269 -6.90 -16.13 2.90
N LEU A 270 -6.61 -15.24 1.96
CA LEU A 270 -5.87 -14.01 2.20
C LEU A 270 -6.54 -13.15 3.30
N PRO A 271 -5.87 -12.86 4.43
CA PRO A 271 -6.42 -12.01 5.47
C PRO A 271 -5.66 -10.66 5.51
N VAL A 272 -5.34 -10.06 4.37
CA VAL A 272 -4.35 -8.98 4.35
C VAL A 272 -4.97 -7.59 4.28
N GLY A 273 -4.78 -6.85 5.37
CA GLY A 273 -4.48 -5.43 5.29
C GLY A 273 -5.66 -4.50 5.04
N ARG A 274 -5.85 -3.56 5.96
CA ARG A 274 -6.74 -2.42 5.80
C ARG A 274 -5.97 -1.21 5.29
N ARG A 275 -6.56 -0.54 4.32
CA ARG A 275 -6.04 0.70 3.73
C ARG A 275 -7.02 1.81 3.98
N LEU A 276 -6.52 3.04 4.06
CA LEU A 276 -7.34 4.22 4.24
C LEU A 276 -6.85 5.35 3.35
N SER A 277 -7.77 6.25 3.01
CA SER A 277 -7.43 7.58 2.52
C SER A 277 -8.45 8.60 3.02
N LEU A 278 -8.05 9.85 3.11
CA LEU A 278 -8.94 10.96 3.44
C LEU A 278 -9.51 11.54 2.15
N SER A 279 -10.81 11.82 2.15
CA SER A 279 -11.43 12.71 1.17
C SER A 279 -10.68 14.06 1.07
N ALA A 280 -10.78 14.73 -0.07
CA ALA A 280 -10.05 15.98 -0.32
C ALA A 280 -10.42 17.11 0.65
N ASP A 281 -11.59 17.06 1.28
CA ASP A 281 -12.02 18.00 2.32
C ASP A 281 -11.72 17.50 3.76
N GLY A 282 -11.21 16.27 3.91
CA GLY A 282 -10.91 15.64 5.20
C GLY A 282 -12.14 15.21 6.01
N GLU A 283 -13.35 15.31 5.45
CA GLU A 283 -14.59 15.04 6.19
C GLU A 283 -14.97 13.56 6.23
N GLU A 284 -14.51 12.79 5.25
CA GLU A 284 -14.66 11.34 5.16
C GLU A 284 -13.32 10.62 5.15
N LEU A 285 -13.26 9.50 5.88
CA LEU A 285 -12.22 8.49 5.75
C LEU A 285 -12.77 7.38 4.86
N PHE A 286 -12.15 7.17 3.70
CA PHE A 286 -12.36 5.98 2.88
C PHE A 286 -11.48 4.86 3.41
N PHE A 287 -12.02 3.65 3.49
CA PHE A 287 -11.27 2.50 3.94
C PHE A 287 -11.80 1.21 3.33
N GLY A 288 -10.96 0.18 3.34
CA GLY A 288 -11.32 -1.14 2.86
C GLY A 288 -10.25 -2.16 3.21
N ALA A 289 -10.62 -3.43 3.12
CA ALA A 289 -9.69 -4.54 3.25
C ALA A 289 -9.24 -5.01 1.86
N ALA A 290 -8.03 -5.59 1.73
CA ALA A 290 -7.63 -6.19 0.45
C ALA A 290 -8.46 -7.45 0.15
N GLU A 291 -8.90 -8.16 1.19
CA GLU A 291 -9.76 -9.35 1.14
C GLU A 291 -11.26 -9.06 0.92
N SER A 292 -11.58 -7.92 0.32
CA SER A 292 -12.92 -7.60 -0.15
C SER A 292 -12.85 -6.69 -1.36
N ARG A 293 -13.87 -6.79 -2.23
CA ARG A 293 -14.05 -5.81 -3.30
C ARG A 293 -14.79 -4.56 -2.84
N THR A 294 -15.32 -4.53 -1.62
CA THR A 294 -16.16 -3.42 -1.13
C THR A 294 -15.31 -2.26 -0.61
N LEU A 295 -15.65 -1.04 -1.04
CA LEU A 295 -15.14 0.21 -0.47
C LEU A 295 -16.11 0.71 0.60
N TRP A 296 -15.58 1.18 1.72
CA TRP A 296 -16.34 1.76 2.82
C TRP A 296 -15.92 3.21 3.05
N SER A 297 -16.79 4.00 3.67
CA SER A 297 -16.40 5.28 4.25
C SER A 297 -17.09 5.55 5.58
N VAL A 298 -16.53 6.49 6.33
CA VAL A 298 -17.10 7.01 7.59
C VAL A 298 -16.71 8.48 7.75
N ARG A 299 -17.60 9.28 8.35
CA ARG A 299 -17.28 10.67 8.70
C ARG A 299 -16.15 10.72 9.74
N THR A 300 -15.11 11.49 9.46
CA THR A 300 -13.93 11.58 10.35
C THR A 300 -14.28 12.12 11.74
N ALA A 301 -15.31 12.98 11.83
CA ALA A 301 -15.82 13.48 13.10
C ALA A 301 -16.32 12.37 14.05
N LEU A 302 -16.87 11.28 13.51
CA LEU A 302 -17.33 10.14 14.31
C LEU A 302 -16.15 9.36 14.90
N LEU A 303 -15.03 9.31 14.17
CA LEU A 303 -13.80 8.69 14.65
C LEU A 303 -13.15 9.53 15.76
N ARG A 304 -13.25 10.86 15.65
CA ARG A 304 -12.69 11.80 16.64
C ARG A 304 -13.51 11.93 17.93
N ALA A 305 -14.82 11.74 17.88
CA ALA A 305 -15.69 11.88 19.06
C ALA A 305 -15.23 10.97 20.20
N ARG A 306 -15.21 11.42 21.46
CA ARG A 306 -14.62 10.70 22.61
C ARG A 306 -15.62 10.29 23.70
N ASP A 307 -16.91 10.58 23.55
CA ASP A 307 -17.92 10.19 24.55
C ASP A 307 -18.25 8.68 24.53
N GLY A 308 -18.99 8.23 25.55
CA GLY A 308 -19.31 6.81 25.74
C GLY A 308 -20.12 6.14 24.63
N ALA A 309 -20.72 6.91 23.71
CA ALA A 309 -21.46 6.39 22.55
C ALA A 309 -20.67 6.53 21.24
N ALA A 310 -19.42 6.99 21.28
CA ALA A 310 -18.61 7.26 20.09
C ALA A 310 -18.40 6.02 19.21
N GLU A 311 -18.07 4.86 19.79
CA GLU A 311 -17.86 3.61 19.04
C GLU A 311 -19.14 3.18 18.32
N LEU A 312 -20.28 3.17 19.02
CA LEU A 312 -21.57 2.81 18.42
C LEU A 312 -21.94 3.74 17.25
N ARG A 313 -21.72 5.06 17.39
CA ARG A 313 -21.99 6.02 16.31
C ARG A 313 -21.01 5.89 15.15
N ALA A 314 -19.74 5.61 15.43
CA ALA A 314 -18.75 5.35 14.38
C ALA A 314 -19.12 4.12 13.56
N GLN A 315 -19.49 3.01 14.22
CA GLN A 315 -19.98 1.80 13.56
C GLN A 315 -21.24 2.09 12.73
N ALA A 316 -22.26 2.72 13.32
CA ALA A 316 -23.51 3.03 12.63
C ALA A 316 -23.34 4.04 11.46
N GLY A 317 -22.26 4.82 11.45
CA GLY A 317 -21.95 5.79 10.40
C GLY A 317 -21.19 5.22 9.21
N VAL A 318 -20.83 3.93 9.22
CA VAL A 318 -20.14 3.29 8.08
C VAL A 318 -21.09 3.16 6.89
N THR A 319 -20.63 3.62 5.73
CA THR A 319 -21.38 3.60 4.48
C THR A 319 -20.66 2.79 3.42
N GLY A 320 -21.37 1.87 2.75
CA GLY A 320 -20.86 1.15 1.59
C GLY A 320 -20.80 2.04 0.36
N ARG A 321 -19.66 2.08 -0.32
CA ARG A 321 -19.37 2.93 -1.48
C ARG A 321 -19.26 2.16 -2.79
N GLY A 322 -19.77 0.93 -2.81
CA GLY A 322 -19.69 0.05 -3.98
C GLY A 322 -18.38 -0.73 -4.04
N GLN A 323 -18.02 -1.21 -5.23
CA GLN A 323 -16.85 -2.07 -5.42
C GLN A 323 -15.64 -1.32 -5.96
N LYS A 324 -14.48 -1.55 -5.36
CA LYS A 324 -13.16 -0.99 -5.71
C LYS A 324 -12.24 -1.96 -6.46
N GLY A 325 -12.56 -3.25 -6.43
CA GLY A 325 -11.63 -4.33 -6.80
C GLY A 325 -10.79 -4.80 -5.59
N VAL A 326 -9.87 -5.73 -5.83
CA VAL A 326 -8.89 -6.13 -4.80
C VAL A 326 -7.81 -5.06 -4.81
N SER A 327 -7.84 -4.25 -3.77
CA SER A 327 -7.05 -3.03 -3.72
C SER A 327 -6.14 -3.00 -2.51
N ASP A 328 -4.88 -2.70 -2.78
CA ASP A 328 -3.88 -2.37 -1.79
C ASP A 328 -3.83 -0.83 -1.66
N GLY A 329 -2.82 -0.11 -2.15
CA GLY A 329 -2.65 1.32 -1.89
C GLY A 329 -3.83 2.22 -2.29
N TYR A 330 -4.17 3.19 -1.42
CA TYR A 330 -5.24 4.18 -1.59
C TYR A 330 -4.65 5.59 -1.55
N GLU A 331 -5.08 6.48 -2.44
CA GLU A 331 -4.70 7.90 -2.36
C GLU A 331 -5.80 8.79 -2.97
N VAL A 332 -5.93 10.03 -2.50
CA VAL A 332 -6.91 10.99 -3.03
C VAL A 332 -6.20 12.20 -3.61
N ASP A 333 -6.64 12.66 -4.78
CA ASP A 333 -6.13 13.89 -5.39
C ASP A 333 -6.96 15.13 -5.00
N SER A 334 -6.46 16.31 -5.39
CA SER A 334 -7.13 17.60 -5.20
C SER A 334 -8.44 17.76 -5.98
N ASN A 335 -8.76 16.86 -6.92
CA ASN A 335 -10.07 16.79 -7.58
C ASN A 335 -11.08 15.93 -6.80
N GLY A 336 -10.68 15.33 -5.67
CA GLY A 336 -11.51 14.44 -4.86
C GLY A 336 -11.61 13.02 -5.40
N LEU A 337 -10.82 12.66 -6.42
CA LEU A 337 -10.82 11.30 -6.97
C LEU A 337 -9.99 10.37 -6.09
N LEU A 338 -10.56 9.22 -5.72
CA LEU A 338 -9.88 8.19 -4.94
C LEU A 338 -9.24 7.15 -5.88
N TYR A 339 -7.92 7.04 -5.82
CA TYR A 339 -7.10 6.09 -6.55
C TYR A 339 -6.91 4.82 -5.73
N LEU A 340 -7.03 3.67 -6.39
CA LEU A 340 -7.10 2.36 -5.76
C LEU A 340 -6.23 1.38 -6.56
N GLY A 341 -5.16 0.86 -5.96
CA GLY A 341 -4.25 -0.09 -6.62
C GLY A 341 -4.89 -1.46 -6.83
N ASN A 342 -5.43 -1.74 -8.02
CA ASN A 342 -6.19 -2.96 -8.33
C ASN A 342 -5.30 -4.09 -8.88
N VAL A 343 -5.00 -5.06 -8.01
CA VAL A 343 -4.06 -6.16 -8.30
C VAL A 343 -4.63 -7.19 -9.30
N GLU A 344 -5.96 -7.40 -9.33
CA GLU A 344 -6.58 -8.39 -10.21
C GLU A 344 -6.51 -8.00 -11.68
N GLN A 345 -6.42 -6.70 -11.98
CA GLN A 345 -6.49 -6.17 -13.33
C GLN A 345 -5.19 -5.55 -13.82
N ASN A 346 -4.13 -5.59 -13.03
CA ASN A 346 -2.90 -4.84 -13.30
C ASN A 346 -3.14 -3.35 -13.53
N ALA A 347 -3.90 -2.73 -12.63
CA ALA A 347 -4.46 -1.40 -12.84
C ALA A 347 -4.42 -0.54 -11.59
N ILE A 348 -4.57 0.77 -11.78
CA ILE A 348 -5.08 1.68 -10.77
C ILE A 348 -6.51 2.06 -11.19
N ASN A 349 -7.46 1.84 -10.28
CA ASN A 349 -8.84 2.27 -10.44
C ASN A 349 -9.02 3.68 -9.86
N ILE A 350 -9.98 4.43 -10.38
CA ILE A 350 -10.52 5.65 -9.76
C ILE A 350 -11.91 5.35 -9.24
N TYR A 351 -12.20 5.77 -8.02
CA TYR A 351 -13.54 5.96 -7.48
C TYR A 351 -13.86 7.46 -7.43
N ASN A 352 -14.99 7.85 -8.03
CA ASN A 352 -15.48 9.22 -8.00
C ASN A 352 -16.59 9.34 -6.92
N PRO A 353 -16.37 10.09 -5.83
CA PRO A 353 -17.35 10.22 -4.75
C PRO A 353 -18.60 11.01 -5.14
N ASP A 354 -18.54 11.89 -6.14
CA ASP A 354 -19.66 12.74 -6.55
C ASP A 354 -20.78 11.94 -7.23
N ASN A 355 -20.43 10.85 -7.92
CA ASN A 355 -21.38 10.01 -8.64
C ASN A 355 -21.35 8.54 -8.22
N GLY A 356 -20.46 8.15 -7.31
CA GLY A 356 -20.36 6.79 -6.76
C GLY A 356 -19.87 5.74 -7.75
N THR A 357 -19.17 6.13 -8.81
CA THR A 357 -18.67 5.19 -9.83
C THR A 357 -17.21 4.82 -9.62
N ALA A 358 -16.86 3.58 -9.97
CA ALA A 358 -15.48 3.10 -10.00
C ALA A 358 -15.13 2.61 -11.42
N ALA A 359 -13.93 2.93 -11.90
CA ALA A 359 -13.45 2.50 -13.20
C ALA A 359 -11.91 2.38 -13.23
N VAL A 360 -11.39 1.58 -14.17
CA VAL A 360 -9.95 1.56 -14.47
C VAL A 360 -9.55 2.92 -15.01
N TRP A 361 -8.52 3.52 -14.40
CA TRP A 361 -7.91 4.75 -14.90
C TRP A 361 -6.67 4.48 -15.71
N VAL A 362 -5.74 3.68 -15.16
CA VAL A 362 -4.54 3.24 -15.85
C VAL A 362 -4.34 1.75 -15.67
N ARG A 363 -3.92 1.08 -16.73
CA ARG A 363 -3.62 -0.35 -16.76
C ARG A 363 -2.34 -0.56 -17.54
N ASP A 364 -1.45 -1.37 -17.00
CA ASP A 364 -0.19 -1.74 -17.64
C ASP A 364 0.28 -3.10 -17.07
N PRO A 365 0.77 -4.05 -17.89
CA PRO A 365 1.18 -5.37 -17.41
C PRO A 365 2.24 -5.36 -16.29
N ARG A 366 3.00 -4.26 -16.16
CA ARG A 366 4.00 -4.06 -15.11
C ARG A 366 3.38 -3.75 -13.74
N ILE A 367 2.13 -3.31 -13.69
CA ILE A 367 1.38 -2.98 -12.46
C ILE A 367 0.91 -4.27 -11.80
N ASN A 368 1.83 -5.08 -11.29
CA ASN A 368 1.50 -6.39 -10.73
C ASN A 368 0.81 -6.30 -9.36
N TRP A 369 1.43 -5.60 -8.41
CA TRP A 369 0.92 -5.33 -7.08
C TRP A 369 1.22 -3.87 -6.70
N PRO A 370 0.35 -2.92 -7.05
CA PRO A 370 0.45 -1.54 -6.62
C PRO A 370 0.23 -1.41 -5.10
N ASP A 371 1.30 -1.43 -4.32
CA ASP A 371 1.26 -1.53 -2.85
C ASP A 371 0.97 -0.19 -2.18
N THR A 372 1.83 0.80 -2.32
CA THR A 372 1.61 2.13 -1.76
C THR A 372 1.44 3.15 -2.87
N LEU A 373 0.47 4.05 -2.69
CA LEU A 373 0.19 5.18 -3.59
C LEU A 373 0.60 6.48 -2.90
N ALA A 374 1.21 7.40 -3.65
CA ALA A 374 1.50 8.75 -3.18
C ALA A 374 1.32 9.76 -4.30
N ILE A 375 0.55 10.81 -4.04
CA ILE A 375 0.44 11.95 -4.97
C ILE A 375 1.43 13.03 -4.58
N ALA A 376 2.15 13.55 -5.57
CA ALA A 376 3.09 14.65 -5.41
C ALA A 376 2.56 15.96 -6.02
N GLU A 377 3.20 17.07 -5.68
CA GLU A 377 2.87 18.42 -6.19
C GLU A 377 3.09 18.56 -7.70
N ASP A 378 3.90 17.68 -8.31
CA ASP A 378 4.12 17.64 -9.76
C ASP A 378 2.91 17.10 -10.54
N GLY A 379 1.84 16.68 -9.84
CA GLY A 379 0.61 16.15 -10.41
C GLY A 379 0.77 14.75 -10.99
N TYR A 380 1.65 13.93 -10.43
CA TYR A 380 1.75 12.50 -10.70
C TYR A 380 1.31 11.68 -9.49
N LEU A 381 0.71 10.53 -9.77
CA LEU A 381 0.55 9.43 -8.81
C LEU A 381 1.78 8.54 -8.91
N TYR A 382 2.53 8.42 -7.83
CA TYR A 382 3.64 7.49 -7.64
C TYR A 382 3.14 6.23 -6.96
N PHE A 383 3.65 5.07 -7.37
CA PHE A 383 3.24 3.81 -6.77
C PHE A 383 4.27 2.70 -6.90
N THR A 384 4.45 1.96 -5.81
CA THR A 384 5.36 0.81 -5.75
C THR A 384 4.70 -0.43 -6.36
N VAL A 385 5.47 -1.20 -7.14
CA VAL A 385 5.06 -2.49 -7.69
C VAL A 385 6.02 -3.57 -7.22
N ASN A 386 5.60 -4.32 -6.21
CA ASN A 386 6.50 -5.11 -5.37
C ASN A 386 6.31 -6.63 -5.47
N GLN A 387 5.43 -7.10 -6.35
CA GLN A 387 5.19 -8.51 -6.62
C GLN A 387 4.76 -9.32 -5.37
N LEU A 388 4.04 -8.72 -4.41
CA LEU A 388 3.62 -9.40 -3.18
C LEU A 388 2.87 -10.71 -3.44
N GLN A 389 2.09 -10.82 -4.52
CA GLN A 389 1.41 -12.06 -4.93
C GLN A 389 2.36 -13.23 -5.20
N LEU A 390 3.63 -12.95 -5.49
CA LEU A 390 4.66 -13.96 -5.77
C LEU A 390 5.52 -14.26 -4.54
N SER A 391 5.32 -13.56 -3.42
CA SER A 391 6.06 -13.78 -2.18
C SER A 391 5.75 -15.16 -1.56
N PRO A 392 6.64 -15.73 -0.74
CA PRO A 392 6.41 -17.04 -0.12
C PRO A 392 5.22 -17.07 0.86
N ILE A 393 4.78 -15.90 1.35
CA ILE A 393 3.61 -15.78 2.23
C ILE A 393 2.29 -15.85 1.43
N ILE A 394 2.27 -15.41 0.17
CA ILE A 394 1.08 -15.46 -0.72
C ILE A 394 1.10 -16.64 -1.69
N TYR A 395 2.29 -17.06 -2.10
CA TYR A 395 2.55 -18.27 -2.86
C TYR A 395 3.19 -19.30 -1.90
N PRO A 396 2.38 -20.10 -1.18
CA PRO A 396 2.81 -20.71 0.07
C PRO A 396 4.11 -21.50 -0.04
N GLY A 397 5.12 -21.04 0.71
CA GLY A 397 6.42 -21.70 0.84
C GLY A 397 7.38 -21.52 -0.34
N THR A 398 7.03 -20.77 -1.39
CA THR A 398 7.93 -20.53 -2.53
C THR A 398 7.99 -19.06 -2.88
N ASP A 399 9.16 -18.45 -2.77
CA ASP A 399 9.39 -17.11 -3.31
C ASP A 399 9.54 -17.18 -4.83
N ARG A 400 8.61 -16.54 -5.54
CA ARG A 400 8.58 -16.43 -7.01
C ARG A 400 8.81 -15.01 -7.48
N ARG A 401 9.09 -14.08 -6.58
CA ARG A 401 9.41 -12.70 -6.94
C ARG A 401 10.68 -12.69 -7.78
N VAL A 402 10.70 -11.84 -8.79
CA VAL A 402 11.85 -11.67 -9.68
C VAL A 402 12.22 -10.20 -9.71
N LYS A 403 13.42 -9.89 -9.21
CA LYS A 403 13.96 -8.53 -9.25
C LYS A 403 14.22 -8.07 -10.70
N PRO A 404 14.14 -6.77 -11.00
CA PRO A 404 13.86 -5.69 -10.06
C PRO A 404 12.37 -5.55 -9.69
N TYR A 405 12.09 -5.05 -8.49
CA TYR A 405 10.81 -4.40 -8.21
C TYR A 405 10.80 -2.98 -8.81
N GLY A 406 9.66 -2.31 -8.83
CA GLY A 406 9.56 -0.98 -9.48
C GLY A 406 8.89 0.09 -8.61
N LEU A 407 9.32 1.33 -8.78
CA LEU A 407 8.51 2.51 -8.51
C LEU A 407 8.06 3.07 -9.86
N LEU A 408 6.76 3.15 -10.05
CA LEU A 408 6.16 3.66 -11.28
C LEU A 408 5.40 4.96 -10.98
N ARG A 409 5.10 5.73 -12.02
CA ARG A 409 4.17 6.86 -11.93
C ARG A 409 3.33 7.06 -13.18
N ALA A 410 2.20 7.73 -13.01
CA ALA A 410 1.32 8.15 -14.11
C ALA A 410 0.77 9.56 -13.84
N LYS A 411 0.61 10.36 -14.91
CA LYS A 411 0.16 11.76 -14.81
C LYS A 411 -1.32 11.84 -14.46
N LEU A 412 -1.66 12.53 -13.37
CA LEU A 412 -3.04 12.65 -12.89
C LEU A 412 -3.98 13.32 -13.92
N PRO A 413 -5.25 12.88 -14.01
CA PRO A 413 -6.27 13.55 -14.81
C PRO A 413 -6.62 14.91 -14.22
N GLY A 414 -7.19 15.80 -15.06
CA GLY A 414 -7.80 17.05 -14.59
C GLY A 414 -6.85 18.00 -13.86
N ASN A 415 -5.54 17.92 -14.10
CA ASN A 415 -4.51 18.65 -13.35
C ASN A 415 -4.57 18.39 -11.83
N GLY A 416 -4.99 17.19 -11.42
CA GLY A 416 -4.96 16.78 -10.03
C GLY A 416 -3.56 16.88 -9.44
N THR A 417 -3.50 17.25 -8.16
CA THR A 417 -2.30 17.41 -7.35
C THR A 417 -2.56 16.84 -5.96
N LYS A 418 -1.58 16.97 -5.07
CA LYS A 418 -1.73 16.57 -3.68
C LYS A 418 -2.81 17.37 -2.97
N VAL A 419 -3.58 16.71 -2.11
CA VAL A 419 -4.57 17.38 -1.24
C VAL A 419 -3.85 18.21 -0.17
N ASN A 420 -4.37 19.41 0.09
CA ASN A 420 -3.83 20.32 1.08
C ASN A 420 -4.80 20.49 2.28
N LEU A 421 -4.70 19.60 3.29
CA LEU A 421 -5.47 19.68 4.53
C LEU A 421 -4.69 20.47 5.60
N LEU A 422 -4.76 21.80 5.55
CA LEU A 422 -4.11 22.73 6.47
C LEU A 422 -5.10 23.60 7.26
#